data_AF-A0A955YHS2-F1
#
_entry.id   AF-A0A955YHS2-F1
#
_cell.length_a   1.000
_cell.length_b   1.000
_cell.length_c   1.000
_cell.angle_alpha   90.00
_cell.angle_beta   90.00
_cell.angle_gamma   90.00
#
_symmetry.space_group_name_H-M   'P 1'
#
loop_
_entity.id
_entity.type
_entity.pdbx_description
1 polymer ?
#
loop_
_entity_poly.entity_id
_entity_poly.type
_entity_poly.pdbx_seq_one_letter_code
_entity_poly.pdbx_strand_id
1 'polypeptide(L)'
;MPKRPSNLDEFWPYYLSEHRSATSRKLHFLGTGGFMAAMGVSAAMNPVKFPLAIAAALAIGKHGLEVEREERPLKHVAAMLLLPTLAAPLTFPAGVVFAYGCAWFGHFKVEGNRPATFQYPLMSAASDFRMWGHMALGRLWSGDPLEELNLEEPLLNPAAA
;
A
#
# COMPACT_ATOMS: atom_id res chain seq x y z
N MET A 1 6.36 9.05 -21.95
CA MET A 1 5.73 8.25 -20.88
C MET A 1 4.40 8.91 -20.54
N PRO A 2 3.34 8.16 -20.22
CA PRO A 2 2.13 8.76 -19.66
C PRO A 2 2.49 9.57 -18.41
N LYS A 3 1.75 10.65 -18.17
CA LYS A 3 1.94 11.52 -17.00
C LYS A 3 1.69 10.69 -15.74
N ARG A 4 2.62 10.75 -14.77
CA ARG A 4 2.42 10.11 -13.45
C ARG A 4 1.25 10.80 -12.73
N PRO A 5 0.46 10.06 -11.92
CA PRO A 5 -0.61 10.67 -11.14
C PRO A 5 -0.06 11.79 -10.25
N SER A 6 -0.77 12.90 -10.20
CA SER A 6 -0.38 14.05 -9.38
C SER A 6 -0.74 13.89 -7.90
N ASN A 7 -1.68 13.01 -7.58
CA ASN A 7 -2.17 12.75 -6.23
C ASN A 7 -2.86 11.37 -6.13
N LEU A 8 -3.25 10.99 -4.91
CA LEU A 8 -3.88 9.69 -4.63
C LEU A 8 -5.27 9.53 -5.27
N ASP A 9 -6.05 10.60 -5.42
CA ASP A 9 -7.38 10.49 -6.01
C ASP A 9 -7.32 10.22 -7.51
N GLU A 10 -6.32 10.77 -8.20
CA GLU A 10 -6.03 10.44 -9.60
C GLU A 10 -5.50 9.00 -9.76
N PHE A 11 -4.73 8.52 -8.78
CA PHE A 11 -4.20 7.15 -8.77
C PHE A 11 -5.25 6.10 -8.37
N TRP A 12 -6.26 6.48 -7.59
CA TRP A 12 -7.16 5.55 -6.91
C TRP A 12 -7.98 4.64 -7.86
N PRO A 13 -8.59 5.14 -8.95
CA PRO A 13 -9.28 4.26 -9.90
C PRO A 13 -8.34 3.24 -10.56
N TYR A 14 -7.11 3.64 -10.86
CA TYR A 14 -6.08 2.73 -11.39
C TYR A 14 -5.69 1.67 -10.36
N TYR A 15 -5.49 2.06 -9.11
CA TYR A 15 -5.23 1.10 -8.05
C TYR A 15 -6.38 0.08 -7.94
N LEU A 16 -7.63 0.52 -7.91
CA LEU A 16 -8.77 -0.40 -7.79
C LEU A 16 -9.00 -1.28 -9.03
N SER A 17 -8.70 -0.78 -10.23
CA SER A 17 -8.77 -1.61 -11.45
C SER A 17 -7.78 -2.77 -11.42
N GLU A 18 -6.66 -2.61 -10.73
CA GLU A 18 -5.67 -3.68 -10.50
C GLU A 18 -6.08 -4.66 -9.40
N HIS A 19 -7.20 -4.42 -8.71
CA HIS A 19 -7.73 -5.23 -7.61
C HIS A 19 -9.24 -5.54 -7.80
N ARG A 20 -9.67 -5.85 -9.03
CA ARG A 20 -11.07 -6.15 -9.33
C ARG A 20 -11.58 -7.43 -8.67
N SER A 21 -10.70 -8.39 -8.42
CA SER A 21 -11.09 -9.61 -7.71
C SER A 21 -11.32 -9.34 -6.23
N ALA A 22 -12.51 -9.71 -5.73
CA ALA A 22 -12.81 -9.68 -4.30
C ALA A 22 -11.82 -10.54 -3.48
N THR A 23 -11.32 -11.64 -4.04
CA THR A 23 -10.31 -12.48 -3.39
C THR A 23 -8.98 -11.73 -3.24
N SER A 24 -8.56 -10.99 -4.26
CA SER A 24 -7.35 -10.16 -4.20
C SER A 24 -7.49 -9.10 -3.11
N ARG A 25 -8.60 -8.34 -3.10
CA ARG A 25 -8.86 -7.33 -2.06
C ARG A 25 -8.87 -7.92 -0.65
N LYS A 26 -9.44 -9.12 -0.45
CA LYS A 26 -9.41 -9.82 0.84
C LYS A 26 -7.99 -10.19 1.29
N LEU A 27 -7.13 -10.61 0.37
CA LEU A 27 -5.72 -10.89 0.67
C LEU A 27 -4.98 -9.61 1.08
N HIS A 28 -5.21 -8.51 0.37
CA HIS A 28 -4.67 -7.20 0.76
C HIS A 28 -5.20 -6.75 2.12
N PHE A 29 -6.49 -6.96 2.39
CA PHE A 29 -7.09 -6.65 3.68
C PHE A 29 -6.42 -7.42 4.82
N LEU A 30 -6.20 -8.73 4.64
CA LEU A 30 -5.50 -9.58 5.59
C LEU A 30 -4.05 -9.15 5.78
N GLY A 31 -3.34 -8.88 4.67
CA GLY A 31 -1.94 -8.44 4.68
C GLY A 31 -1.75 -7.12 5.42
N THR A 32 -2.50 -6.08 5.03
CA THR A 32 -2.45 -4.75 5.66
C THR A 32 -2.88 -4.80 7.13
N GLY A 33 -3.92 -5.58 7.46
CA GLY A 33 -4.33 -5.80 8.85
C GLY A 33 -3.24 -6.49 9.68
N GLY A 34 -2.58 -7.50 9.12
CA GLY A 34 -1.43 -8.17 9.74
C GLY A 34 -0.24 -7.24 9.97
N PHE A 35 0.07 -6.37 9.02
CA PHE A 35 1.09 -5.33 9.19
C PHE A 35 0.73 -4.35 10.30
N MET A 36 -0.52 -3.88 10.37
CA MET A 36 -0.98 -3.00 11.44
C MET A 36 -0.91 -3.68 12.82
N ALA A 37 -1.26 -4.96 12.91
CA ALA A 37 -1.09 -5.73 14.14
C ALA A 37 0.39 -5.83 14.55
N ALA A 38 1.29 -6.09 13.60
CA ALA A 38 2.73 -6.11 13.84
C ALA A 38 3.28 -4.74 14.28
N MET A 39 2.76 -3.64 13.74
CA MET A 39 3.07 -2.29 14.22
C MET A 39 2.61 -2.11 15.67
N GLY A 40 1.41 -2.58 16.02
CA GLY A 40 0.89 -2.52 17.39
C GLY A 40 1.76 -3.29 18.38
N VAL A 41 2.17 -4.52 18.04
CA VAL A 41 3.11 -5.32 18.85
C VAL A 41 4.47 -4.60 18.98
N SER A 42 4.99 -4.06 17.88
CA SER A 42 6.27 -3.33 17.88
C SER A 42 6.23 -2.11 18.80
N ALA A 43 5.12 -1.35 18.79
CA ALA A 43 4.90 -0.23 19.68
C ALA A 43 4.77 -0.68 21.14
N ALA A 44 4.06 -1.78 21.42
CA ALA A 44 3.95 -2.31 22.77
C ALA A 44 5.30 -2.76 23.35
N MET A 45 6.17 -3.37 22.54
CA MET A 45 7.51 -3.80 22.96
C MET A 45 8.52 -2.65 23.04
N ASN A 46 8.36 -1.60 22.22
CA ASN A 46 9.27 -0.46 22.13
C ASN A 46 8.51 0.88 22.16
N PRO A 47 7.85 1.24 23.28
CA PRO A 47 6.81 2.27 23.33
C PRO A 47 7.27 3.71 23.10
N VAL A 48 8.57 3.97 23.09
CA VAL A 48 9.14 5.30 22.79
C VAL A 48 9.83 5.29 21.44
N LYS A 49 10.83 4.42 21.26
CA LYS A 49 11.66 4.39 20.05
C LYS A 49 10.85 4.07 18.80
N PHE A 50 9.93 3.12 18.88
CA PHE A 50 9.18 2.68 17.70
C PHE A 50 8.16 3.74 17.24
N PRO A 51 7.32 4.34 18.10
CA PRO A 51 6.46 5.45 17.67
C PRO A 51 7.23 6.65 17.11
N LEU A 52 8.38 7.01 17.69
CA LEU A 52 9.24 8.07 17.12
C LEU A 52 9.77 7.69 15.73
N ALA A 53 10.21 6.44 15.54
CA ALA A 53 10.66 5.95 14.25
C ALA A 53 9.53 5.93 13.20
N ILE A 54 8.30 5.57 13.60
CA ILE A 54 7.12 5.64 12.74
C ILE A 54 6.79 7.10 12.38
N ALA A 55 6.82 8.03 13.33
CA ALA A 55 6.59 9.44 13.04
C ALA A 55 7.61 9.99 12.03
N ALA A 56 8.90 9.63 12.18
CA ALA A 56 9.93 9.98 11.21
C ALA A 56 9.68 9.32 9.83
N ALA A 57 9.31 8.03 9.80
CA ALA A 57 8.97 7.34 8.56
C ALA A 57 7.76 7.97 7.85
N LEU A 58 6.73 8.39 8.58
CA LEU A 58 5.57 9.08 8.01
C LEU A 58 5.93 10.46 7.44
N ALA A 59 6.81 11.21 8.11
CA ALA A 59 7.31 12.48 7.59
C ALA A 59 8.12 12.30 6.29
N ILE A 60 8.99 11.28 6.26
CA ILE A 60 9.76 10.89 5.06
C ILE A 60 8.80 10.43 3.95
N GLY A 61 7.79 9.64 4.28
CA GLY A 61 6.80 9.14 3.33
C GLY A 61 5.95 10.25 2.72
N LYS A 62 5.58 11.26 3.52
CA LYS A 62 4.87 12.45 3.02
C LYS A 62 5.67 13.17 1.93
N HIS A 63 6.96 13.41 2.19
CA HIS A 63 7.83 14.00 1.17
C HIS A 63 8.06 13.03 -0.01
N GLY A 64 8.20 11.74 0.26
CA GLY A 64 8.33 10.71 -0.76
C GLY A 64 7.13 10.66 -1.73
N LEU A 65 5.91 10.92 -1.27
CA LEU A 65 4.72 11.04 -2.11
C LEU A 65 4.75 12.26 -3.05
N GLU A 66 5.47 13.32 -2.68
CA GLU A 66 5.71 14.47 -3.57
C GLU A 66 6.70 14.07 -4.67
N VAL A 67 7.82 13.46 -4.26
CA VAL A 67 8.85 12.93 -5.18
C VAL A 67 8.28 11.87 -6.13
N GLU A 68 7.35 11.05 -5.65
CA GLU A 68 6.75 9.97 -6.44
C GLU A 68 5.95 10.48 -7.65
N ARG A 69 5.55 11.74 -7.67
CA ARG A 69 4.86 12.37 -8.80
C ARG A 69 5.79 12.58 -10.00
N GLU A 70 7.09 12.57 -9.77
CA GLU A 70 8.11 12.83 -10.79
C GLU A 70 8.92 11.57 -11.09
N GLU A 71 9.32 10.83 -10.06
CA GLU A 71 10.19 9.64 -10.19
C GLU A 71 9.90 8.55 -9.15
N ARG A 72 10.70 7.49 -9.09
CA ARG A 72 10.54 6.42 -8.08
C ARG A 72 11.23 6.81 -6.77
N PRO A 73 10.54 6.91 -5.63
CA PRO A 73 11.10 7.42 -4.38
C PRO A 73 11.89 6.36 -3.59
N LEU A 74 12.77 5.59 -4.23
CA LEU A 74 13.41 4.39 -3.64
C LEU A 74 14.16 4.69 -2.34
N LYS A 75 14.84 5.84 -2.25
CA LYS A 75 15.54 6.26 -1.02
C LYS A 75 14.57 6.52 0.14
N HIS A 76 13.39 7.08 -0.15
CA HIS A 76 12.35 7.32 0.85
C HIS A 76 11.78 6.00 1.35
N VAL A 77 11.44 5.08 0.44
CA VAL A 77 10.96 3.73 0.79
C VAL A 77 12.00 3.01 1.66
N ALA A 78 13.28 3.02 1.27
CA ALA A 78 14.34 2.40 2.04
C ALA A 78 14.45 3.00 3.46
N ALA A 79 14.39 4.33 3.59
CA ALA A 79 14.43 5.00 4.89
C ALA A 79 13.18 4.70 5.76
N MET A 80 12.00 4.68 5.14
CA MET A 80 10.74 4.33 5.81
C MET A 80 10.73 2.90 6.36
N LEU A 81 11.43 1.98 5.71
CA LEU A 81 11.58 0.61 6.18
C LEU A 81 12.71 0.48 7.21
N LEU A 82 13.83 1.16 7.00
CA LEU A 82 15.01 1.04 7.85
C LEU A 82 14.75 1.59 9.26
N LEU A 83 14.18 2.79 9.40
CA LEU A 83 14.02 3.43 10.72
C LEU A 83 13.18 2.60 11.70
N PRO A 84 11.97 2.12 11.34
CA PRO A 84 11.18 1.30 12.25
C PRO A 84 11.78 -0.09 12.45
N THR A 85 12.51 -0.63 11.46
CA THR A 85 13.26 -1.88 11.62
C THR A 85 14.36 -1.75 12.68
N LEU A 86 15.10 -0.64 12.71
CA LEU A 86 16.10 -0.40 13.76
C LEU A 86 15.47 -0.33 15.16
N ALA A 87 14.24 0.15 15.27
CA ALA A 87 13.52 0.21 16.54
C ALA A 87 12.82 -1.11 16.93
N ALA A 88 12.48 -1.96 15.95
CA ALA A 88 11.82 -3.25 16.15
C ALA A 88 12.26 -4.27 15.08
N PRO A 89 13.46 -4.88 15.22
CA PRO A 89 14.15 -5.59 14.13
C PRO A 89 13.52 -6.94 13.73
N LEU A 90 12.55 -7.43 14.49
CA LEU A 90 11.86 -8.68 14.18
C LEU A 90 10.41 -8.42 13.76
N THR A 91 9.62 -7.82 14.65
CA THR A 91 8.17 -7.69 14.47
C THR A 91 7.79 -6.79 13.31
N PHE A 92 8.46 -5.65 13.14
CA PHE A 92 8.17 -4.74 12.02
C PHE A 92 8.48 -5.35 10.65
N PRO A 93 9.71 -5.85 10.37
CA PRO A 93 9.99 -6.45 9.07
C PRO A 93 9.18 -7.74 8.83
N ALA A 94 8.86 -8.52 9.86
CA ALA A 94 7.95 -9.66 9.72
C ALA A 94 6.56 -9.22 9.23
N GLY A 95 6.02 -8.12 9.78
CA GLY A 95 4.76 -7.53 9.32
C GLY A 95 4.84 -7.06 7.86
N VAL A 96 5.94 -6.41 7.47
CA VAL A 96 6.17 -5.98 6.07
C VAL A 96 6.19 -7.18 5.14
N VAL A 97 6.96 -8.22 5.46
CA VAL A 97 7.06 -9.44 4.65
C VAL A 97 5.70 -10.12 4.53
N PHE A 98 4.94 -10.21 5.61
CA PHE A 98 3.60 -10.79 5.60
C PHE A 98 2.65 -10.03 4.68
N ALA A 99 2.57 -8.70 4.82
CA ALA A 99 1.71 -7.87 3.99
C ALA A 99 2.04 -8.00 2.51
N TYR A 100 3.33 -7.89 2.15
CA TYR A 100 3.77 -8.06 0.77
C TYR A 100 3.53 -9.48 0.24
N GLY A 101 3.69 -10.51 1.07
CA GLY A 101 3.39 -11.89 0.70
C GLY A 101 1.92 -12.09 0.31
N CYS A 102 1.00 -11.55 1.10
CA CYS A 102 -0.43 -11.57 0.80
C CYS A 102 -0.76 -10.76 -0.47
N ALA A 103 -0.25 -9.54 -0.58
CA ALA A 103 -0.50 -8.66 -1.71
C ALA A 103 0.03 -9.25 -3.04
N TRP A 104 1.27 -9.74 -3.05
CA TRP A 104 1.86 -10.35 -4.24
C TRP A 104 1.16 -11.64 -4.65
N PHE A 105 0.67 -12.44 -3.69
CA PHE A 105 -0.16 -13.58 -4.05
C PHE A 105 -1.45 -13.13 -4.77
N GLY A 106 -2.11 -12.08 -4.28
CA GLY A 106 -3.26 -11.46 -4.94
C GLY A 106 -2.93 -11.06 -6.38
N HIS A 107 -1.92 -10.22 -6.57
CA HIS A 107 -1.51 -9.76 -7.90
C HIS A 107 -1.10 -10.90 -8.84
N PHE A 108 -0.18 -11.77 -8.43
CA PHE A 108 0.41 -12.73 -9.36
C PHE A 108 -0.43 -13.99 -9.60
N LYS A 109 -1.27 -14.39 -8.63
CA LYS A 109 -2.06 -15.63 -8.72
C LYS A 109 -3.55 -15.41 -8.88
N VAL A 110 -4.09 -14.29 -8.41
CA VAL A 110 -5.52 -13.99 -8.51
C VAL A 110 -5.79 -13.06 -9.68
N GLU A 111 -5.11 -11.92 -9.74
CA GLU A 111 -5.33 -10.91 -10.80
C GLU A 111 -4.53 -11.21 -12.08
N GLY A 112 -3.39 -11.89 -11.95
CA GLY A 112 -2.49 -12.15 -13.07
C GLY A 112 -1.77 -10.90 -13.59
N ASN A 113 -1.63 -9.86 -12.75
CA ASN A 113 -1.01 -8.59 -13.09
C ASN A 113 0.33 -8.37 -12.36
N ARG A 114 1.01 -7.27 -12.71
CA ARG A 114 2.21 -6.81 -12.01
C ARG A 114 1.80 -5.74 -10.99
N PRO A 115 2.17 -5.87 -9.70
CA PRO A 115 1.82 -4.88 -8.69
C PRO A 115 2.24 -3.46 -9.06
N ALA A 116 1.32 -2.51 -8.88
CA ALA A 116 1.60 -1.08 -9.07
C ALA A 116 2.77 -0.57 -8.21
N THR A 117 3.05 -1.24 -7.08
CA THR A 117 4.16 -0.95 -6.18
C THR A 117 5.54 -0.90 -6.86
N PHE A 118 5.74 -1.59 -7.98
CA PHE A 118 7.01 -1.49 -8.72
C PHE A 118 7.23 -0.14 -9.41
N GLN A 119 6.17 0.62 -9.64
CA GLN A 119 6.21 1.95 -10.25
C GLN A 119 5.82 3.08 -9.31
N TYR A 120 4.87 2.81 -8.41
CA TYR A 120 4.28 3.77 -7.47
C TYR A 120 4.27 3.17 -6.04
N PRO A 121 5.43 2.84 -5.46
CA PRO A 121 5.49 2.17 -4.15
C PRO A 121 4.75 2.89 -3.02
N LEU A 122 4.81 4.22 -2.93
CA LEU A 122 4.17 4.94 -1.82
C LEU A 122 2.68 5.15 -2.04
N MET A 123 2.25 5.50 -3.26
CA MET A 123 0.84 5.60 -3.63
C MET A 123 0.14 4.26 -3.53
N SER A 124 0.80 3.16 -3.89
CA SER A 124 0.25 1.79 -3.73
C SER A 124 0.08 1.45 -2.26
N ALA A 125 1.10 1.69 -1.42
CA ALA A 125 0.99 1.46 0.02
C ALA A 125 -0.10 2.31 0.67
N ALA A 126 -0.19 3.61 0.33
CA ALA A 126 -1.25 4.48 0.81
C ALA A 126 -2.64 4.02 0.35
N SER A 127 -2.74 3.49 -0.87
CA SER A 127 -3.99 2.94 -1.41
C SER A 127 -4.39 1.62 -0.75
N ASP A 128 -3.44 0.78 -0.32
CA ASP A 128 -3.72 -0.40 0.51
C ASP A 128 -4.40 0.00 1.83
N PHE A 129 -3.94 1.06 2.50
CA PHE A 129 -4.60 1.59 3.71
C PHE A 129 -5.98 2.18 3.40
N ARG A 130 -6.14 2.89 2.28
CA ARG A 130 -7.44 3.43 1.83
C ARG A 130 -8.43 2.30 1.57
N MET A 131 -8.03 1.27 0.83
CA MET A 131 -8.85 0.08 0.56
C MET A 131 -9.19 -0.67 1.84
N TRP A 132 -8.21 -0.87 2.72
CA TRP A 132 -8.43 -1.50 4.01
C TRP A 132 -9.50 -0.75 4.82
N GLY A 133 -9.45 0.59 4.84
CA GLY A 133 -10.46 1.42 5.49
C GLY A 133 -11.87 1.25 4.90
N HIS A 134 -12.00 1.25 3.57
CA HIS A 134 -13.28 0.94 2.91
C HIS A 134 -13.81 -0.44 3.30
N MET A 135 -12.95 -1.45 3.31
CA MET A 135 -13.32 -2.82 3.70
C MET A 135 -13.68 -2.94 5.17
N ALA A 136 -12.96 -2.28 6.07
CA ALA A 136 -13.30 -2.21 7.49
C ALA A 136 -14.70 -1.57 7.72
N LEU A 137 -15.12 -0.67 6.82
CA LEU A 137 -16.46 -0.06 6.83
C LEU A 137 -17.53 -0.87 6.08
N GLY A 138 -17.22 -2.12 5.69
CA GLY A 138 -18.18 -3.02 5.04
C GLY A 138 -18.32 -2.83 3.53
N ARG A 139 -17.42 -2.07 2.88
CA ARG A 139 -17.40 -1.86 1.42
C ARG A 139 -16.37 -2.75 0.72
N LEU A 140 -16.44 -2.88 -0.60
CA LEU A 140 -15.45 -3.56 -1.45
C LEU A 140 -15.24 -5.06 -1.17
N TRP A 141 -16.12 -5.72 -0.41
CA TRP A 141 -15.98 -7.14 -0.08
C TRP A 141 -16.34 -8.10 -1.23
N SER A 142 -17.04 -7.58 -2.24
CA SER A 142 -17.56 -8.32 -3.40
C SER A 142 -17.74 -7.36 -4.59
N GLY A 143 -18.16 -7.89 -5.74
CA GLY A 143 -18.48 -7.08 -6.92
C GLY A 143 -17.28 -6.33 -7.50
N ASP A 144 -17.59 -5.45 -8.45
CA ASP A 144 -16.62 -4.55 -9.05
C ASP A 144 -16.40 -3.32 -8.14
N PRO A 145 -15.14 -3.02 -7.76
CA PRO A 145 -14.86 -1.95 -6.82
C PRO A 145 -15.02 -0.54 -7.42
N LEU A 146 -14.92 -0.40 -8.75
CA LEU A 146 -15.14 0.88 -9.42
C LEU A 146 -16.64 1.19 -9.48
N GLU A 147 -17.46 0.19 -9.82
CA GLU A 147 -18.92 0.32 -9.80
C GLU A 147 -19.44 0.66 -8.40
N GLU A 148 -18.98 -0.06 -7.36
CA GLU A 148 -19.43 0.16 -5.98
C GLU A 148 -19.12 1.58 -5.48
N LEU A 149 -18.00 2.17 -5.92
CA LEU A 149 -17.60 3.53 -5.53
C LEU A 149 -17.99 4.60 -6.56
N ASN A 150 -18.71 4.23 -7.62
CA ASN A 150 -19.09 5.12 -8.71
C ASN A 150 -17.87 5.86 -9.31
N LEU A 151 -16.81 5.11 -9.60
CA LEU A 151 -15.58 5.59 -10.22
C LEU A 151 -15.54 5.22 -11.69
N GLU A 152 -14.97 6.11 -12.50
CA GLU A 152 -14.73 5.85 -13.92
C GLU A 152 -13.52 4.93 -14.11
N GLU A 153 -13.46 4.29 -15.28
CA GLU A 153 -12.28 3.54 -15.70
C GLU A 153 -11.04 4.45 -15.74
N PRO A 154 -9.90 4.00 -15.21
CA PRO A 154 -8.69 4.81 -15.20
C PRO A 154 -8.18 5.04 -16.62
N LEU A 155 -7.82 6.28 -16.93
CA LEU A 155 -7.10 6.64 -18.15
C LEU A 155 -5.64 6.14 -18.15
N LEU A 156 -5.13 5.76 -16.97
CA LEU A 156 -3.82 5.14 -16.79
C LEU A 156 -3.84 3.70 -17.33
N ASN A 157 -3.07 3.46 -18.39
CA ASN A 157 -3.03 2.17 -19.06
C ASN A 157 -2.20 1.14 -18.25
N PRO A 158 -2.79 0.03 -17.76
CA PRO A 158 -2.07 -1.04 -17.05
C PRO A 158 -1.04 -1.77 -17.93
N ALA A 159 -1.10 -1.64 -19.26
CA ALA A 159 -0.17 -2.28 -20.19
C ALA A 159 1.10 -1.46 -20.50
N ALA A 160 1.22 -0.22 -20.01
CA ALA A 160 2.34 0.67 -20.32
C ALA A 160 3.51 0.59 -19.30
N ALA A 161 3.48 -0.41 -18.40
CA ALA A 161 4.30 -0.49 -17.20
C ALA A 161 5.34 -1.62 -17.14
#